data_AF-A0A1W1HQM3-F1
#
_entry.id   AF-A0A1W1HQM3-F1
#
_cell.length_a   1.000
_cell.length_b   1.000
_cell.length_c   1.000
_cell.angle_alpha   90.00
_cell.angle_beta   90.00
_cell.angle_gamma   90.00
#
_symmetry.space_group_name_H-M   'P 1'
#
loop_
_entity.id
_entity.type
_entity.pdbx_description
1 polymer ?
#
loop_
_entity_poly.entity_id
_entity_poly.type
_entity_poly.pdbx_seq_one_letter_code
_entity_poly.pdbx_strand_id
1 'polypeptide(L)' 'MTQEQFQQFWLQLKVPLKANWDKITESDLGEIQGSLVKFGDVLQKRYGEGHKDEVSLWADRRHAHWSGNYIGYKDPKPAV' A
#
# COMPACT_ATOMS: atom_id res chain seq x y z
N MET A 1 8.96 -2.19 -3.31
CA MET A 1 9.18 -3.61 -2.91
C MET A 1 9.08 -4.54 -4.12
N THR A 2 9.58 -5.78 -4.08
CA THR A 2 9.36 -6.80 -5.14
C THR A 2 7.99 -7.48 -5.00
N GLN A 3 7.55 -8.21 -6.04
CA GLN A 3 6.30 -9.00 -5.99
C GLN A 3 6.29 -10.02 -4.84
N GLU A 4 7.39 -10.75 -4.63
CA GLU A 4 7.50 -11.75 -3.55
C GLU A 4 7.38 -11.10 -2.16
N GLN A 5 8.06 -9.96 -1.97
CA GLN A 5 7.99 -9.18 -0.74
C GLN A 5 6.57 -8.67 -0.48
N PHE A 6 5.89 -8.16 -1.51
CA PHE A 6 4.51 -7.68 -1.40
C PHE A 6 3.55 -8.82 -1.02
N GLN A 7 3.71 -10.00 -1.64
CA GLN A 7 2.87 -11.16 -1.34
C GLN A 7 3.01 -11.62 0.11
N GLN A 8 4.24 -11.67 0.64
CA GLN A 8 4.49 -12.01 2.05
C GLN A 8 3.91 -10.96 3.01
N PHE A 9 4.02 -9.68 2.65
CA PHE A 9 3.53 -8.57 3.45
C PHE A 9 2.01 -8.38 3.40
N TRP A 10 1.34 -8.91 2.37
CA TRP A 10 -0.07 -8.66 2.09
C TRP A 10 -1.02 -8.86 3.27
N LEU A 11 -0.83 -9.94 4.05
CA LEU A 11 -1.67 -10.24 5.21
C LEU A 11 -1.60 -9.13 6.29
N GLN A 12 -0.46 -8.48 6.42
CA GLN A 12 -0.24 -7.35 7.33
C GLN A 12 -0.73 -6.03 6.73
N LEU A 13 -0.71 -5.91 5.40
CA LEU A 13 -1.11 -4.69 4.68
C LEU A 13 -2.62 -4.53 4.52
N LYS A 14 -3.38 -5.60 4.30
CA LYS A 14 -4.80 -5.52 3.89
C LYS A 14 -5.70 -4.76 4.89
N VAL A 15 -5.47 -4.97 6.19
CA VAL A 15 -6.25 -4.32 7.27
C VAL A 15 -5.97 -2.82 7.32
N PRO A 16 -4.72 -2.35 7.46
CA PRO A 16 -4.43 -0.93 7.45
C PRO A 16 -4.73 -0.29 6.10
N LEU A 17 -4.63 -1.01 4.97
CA LEU A 17 -5.00 -0.49 3.66
C LEU A 17 -6.46 -0.06 3.62
N LYS A 18 -7.40 -0.92 4.04
CA LYS A 18 -8.83 -0.58 4.13
C LYS A 18 -9.12 0.53 5.15
N ALA A 19 -8.36 0.57 6.25
CA ALA A 19 -8.60 1.53 7.33
C ALA A 19 -8.13 2.96 6.99
N ASN A 20 -7.07 3.11 6.19
CA ASN A 20 -6.48 4.43 5.85
C ASN A 20 -6.94 4.97 4.50
N TRP A 21 -7.49 4.11 3.62
CA TRP A 21 -7.83 4.45 2.25
C TRP A 21 -9.30 4.11 1.97
N ASP A 22 -10.18 5.11 2.12
CA ASP A 22 -11.64 4.95 2.13
C ASP A 22 -12.25 4.39 0.84
N LYS A 23 -11.59 4.59 -0.30
CA LYS A 23 -12.04 4.08 -1.60
C LYS A 23 -11.67 2.62 -1.83
N ILE A 24 -10.85 2.02 -0.96
CA ILE A 24 -10.51 0.59 -1.01
C ILE A 24 -11.62 -0.22 -0.35
N THR A 25 -12.24 -1.09 -1.14
CA THR A 25 -13.33 -1.97 -0.69
C THR A 25 -12.83 -3.38 -0.37
N GLU A 26 -13.64 -4.18 0.30
CA GLU A 26 -13.32 -5.60 0.55
C GLU A 26 -13.17 -6.40 -0.74
N SER A 27 -13.96 -6.07 -1.76
CA SER A 27 -13.83 -6.66 -3.10
C SER A 27 -12.47 -6.35 -3.72
N ASP A 28 -11.97 -5.12 -3.55
CA ASP A 28 -10.63 -4.75 -4.05
C ASP A 28 -9.53 -5.52 -3.32
N LEU A 29 -9.62 -5.69 -2.00
CA LEU A 29 -8.69 -6.55 -1.26
C LEU A 29 -8.73 -7.99 -1.78
N GLY A 30 -9.93 -8.48 -2.08
CA GLY A 30 -10.16 -9.78 -2.68
C GLY A 30 -9.64 -9.90 -4.12
N GLU A 31 -9.48 -8.80 -4.84
CA GLU A 31 -8.85 -8.76 -6.18
C GLU A 31 -7.33 -8.75 -6.07
N ILE A 32 -6.78 -7.94 -5.16
CA ILE A 32 -5.33 -7.74 -4.98
C ILE A 32 -4.64 -9.05 -4.58
N GLN A 33 -5.11 -9.73 -3.53
CA GLN A 33 -4.58 -11.03 -3.06
C GLN A 33 -3.04 -11.16 -3.01
N GLY A 34 -2.32 -10.07 -2.72
CA GLY A 34 -0.86 -10.06 -2.70
C GLY A 34 -0.19 -10.00 -4.07
N SER A 35 -0.92 -9.66 -5.13
CA SER A 35 -0.36 -9.31 -6.45
C SER A 35 -0.08 -7.81 -6.52
N LEU A 36 1.19 -7.45 -6.72
CA LEU A 36 1.65 -6.07 -6.84
C LEU A 36 1.12 -5.40 -8.12
N VAL A 37 0.95 -6.18 -9.20
CA VAL A 37 0.33 -5.71 -10.44
C VAL A 37 -1.13 -5.33 -10.19
N LYS A 38 -1.93 -6.25 -9.63
CA LYS A 38 -3.34 -5.97 -9.32
C LYS A 38 -3.50 -4.87 -8.28
N PHE A 39 -2.57 -4.75 -7.34
CA PHE A 39 -2.51 -3.60 -6.43
C PHE A 39 -2.42 -2.29 -7.21
N GLY A 40 -1.46 -2.16 -8.15
CA GLY A 40 -1.36 -1.00 -9.03
C GLY A 40 -2.65 -0.74 -9.83
N ASP A 41 -3.25 -1.78 -10.40
CA ASP A 41 -4.49 -1.66 -11.19
C ASP A 41 -5.67 -1.17 -10.35
N VAL A 42 -5.85 -1.71 -9.15
CA VAL A 42 -6.88 -1.29 -8.19
C VAL A 42 -6.65 0.15 -7.78
N LEU A 43 -5.42 0.54 -7.45
CA LEU A 43 -5.11 1.91 -7.07
C LEU A 43 -5.40 2.87 -8.20
N GLN A 44 -5.00 2.55 -9.44
CA GLN A 44 -5.34 3.33 -10.63
C GLN A 44 -6.86 3.46 -10.80
N LYS A 45 -7.62 2.38 -10.62
CA LYS A 45 -9.09 2.36 -10.73
C LYS A 45 -9.79 3.22 -9.67
N ARG A 46 -9.29 3.22 -8.42
CA ARG A 46 -9.93 3.91 -7.29
C ARG A 46 -9.49 5.35 -7.13
N TYR A 47 -8.23 5.64 -7.45
CA TYR A 47 -7.56 6.90 -7.12
C TYR A 47 -7.01 7.67 -8.32
N GLY A 48 -6.89 7.05 -9.50
CA GLY A 48 -6.28 7.66 -10.67
C GLY A 48 -4.76 7.85 -10.54
N GLU A 49 -4.15 8.54 -11.50
CA GLU A 49 -2.68 8.69 -11.54
C GLU A 49 -2.11 9.54 -10.40
N GLY A 50 -2.84 10.52 -9.87
CA GLY A 50 -2.31 11.44 -8.85
C GLY A 50 -2.24 10.88 -7.43
N HIS A 51 -3.15 9.97 -7.06
CA HIS A 51 -3.25 9.44 -5.70
C HIS A 51 -2.82 7.97 -5.57
N LYS A 52 -2.66 7.23 -6.69
CA LYS A 52 -2.11 5.86 -6.63
C LYS A 52 -0.68 5.83 -6.11
N ASP A 53 0.12 6.83 -6.46
CA ASP A 53 1.54 6.90 -6.08
C ASP A 53 1.68 7.16 -4.58
N GLU A 54 0.75 7.94 -4.01
CA GLU A 54 0.65 8.20 -2.58
C GLU A 54 0.38 6.89 -1.79
N VAL A 55 -0.61 6.10 -2.24
CA VAL A 55 -0.97 4.83 -1.61
C VAL A 55 0.17 3.80 -1.77
N SER A 56 0.81 3.78 -2.93
CA SER A 56 1.93 2.89 -3.22
C SER A 56 3.13 3.21 -2.33
N LEU A 57 3.49 4.49 -2.21
CA LEU A 57 4.56 4.96 -1.33
C LEU A 57 4.24 4.67 0.14
N TRP A 58 3.00 4.87 0.57
CA TRP A 58 2.56 4.53 1.92
C TRP A 58 2.73 3.03 2.21
N ALA A 59 2.38 2.15 1.26
CA ALA A 59 2.56 0.71 1.39
C ALA A 59 4.05 0.32 1.46
N ASP A 60 4.90 0.93 0.62
CA ASP A 60 6.35 0.73 0.63
C ASP A 60 7.01 1.11 1.95
N ARG A 61 6.62 2.25 2.54
CA ARG A 61 7.11 2.67 3.86
C ARG A 61 6.74 1.67 4.95
N ARG A 62 5.51 1.15 4.90
CA ARG A 62 5.01 0.18 5.88
C ARG A 62 5.75 -1.16 5.77
N HIS A 63 6.04 -1.60 4.54
CA HIS A 63 6.89 -2.75 4.29
C HIS A 63 8.33 -2.54 4.80
N ALA A 64 8.92 -1.35 4.58
CA ALA A 64 10.25 -1.03 5.08
C ALA A 64 10.32 -1.07 6.62
N HIS A 65 9.28 -0.56 7.29
CA HIS A 65 9.18 -0.64 8.75
C HIS A 65 9.02 -2.09 9.22
N TRP A 66 8.17 -2.88 8.55
CA TRP A 66 7.91 -4.28 8.90
C TRP A 66 9.14 -5.19 8.67
N SER A 67 9.87 -5.01 7.57
CA SER A 67 11.01 -5.85 7.18
C SER A 67 12.32 -5.52 7.92
N GLY A 68 12.31 -4.50 8.80
CA GLY A 68 13.52 -4.02 9.48
C GLY A 68 14.48 -3.24 8.57
N ASN A 69 14.17 -3.07 7.29
CA ASN A 69 14.94 -2.31 6.31
C ASN A 69 14.54 -0.83 6.25
N TYR A 70 14.22 -0.22 7.40
CA TYR A 70 13.78 1.17 7.46
C TYR A 70 14.96 2.13 7.32
N ILE A 71 15.35 2.47 6.08
CA ILE A 71 16.21 3.61 5.81
C ILE A 71 15.34 4.87 5.96
N GLY A 72 15.41 5.48 7.14
CA GLY A 72 14.49 6.53 7.57
C GLY A 72 14.42 7.75 6.65
N TYR A 73 13.38 7.80 5.83
CA TYR A 73 12.78 9.08 5.44
C TYR A 73 11.82 9.49 6.54
N LYS A 74 12.06 10.66 7.15
CA LYS A 74 11.12 11.24 8.10
C LYS A 74 9.79 11.48 7.37
N ASP A 75 8.70 10.92 7.87
CA ASP A 75 7.38 11.30 7.39
C ASP A 75 7.27 12.83 7.43
N PRO A 76 6.75 13.47 6.36
CA PRO A 76 6.46 14.89 6.44
C PRO A 76 5.54 15.09 7.65
N LYS A 77 5.98 15.95 8.58
CA LYS A 77 5.16 16.29 9.75
C LYS A 77 3.78 16.68 9.25
N PRO A 78 2.68 16.15 9.85
CA PRO A 78 1.36 16.63 9.52
C PRO A 78 1.36 18.15 9.69
N ALA A 79 0.87 18.85 8.66
CA ALA A 79 0.69 20.30 8.74
C ALA A 79 -0.25 20.58 9.92
N VAL A 80 0.28 21.26 10.93
CA VAL A 80 -0.46 21.76 12.10
C VAL A 80 -1.38 22.90 11.70
#